data_AF-A0A939IWE2-F1
#
_entry.id   AF-A0A939IWE2-F1
#
_cell.length_a   1.000
_cell.length_b   1.000
_cell.length_c   1.000
_cell.angle_alpha   90.00
_cell.angle_beta   90.00
_cell.angle_gamma   90.00
#
_symmetry.space_group_name_H-M   'P 1'
#
loop_
_entity.id
_entity.type
_entity.pdbx_description
1 polymer ?
#
loop_
_entity_poly.entity_id
_entity_poly.type
_entity_poly.pdbx_seq_one_letter_code
_entity_poly.pdbx_strand_id
1 'polypeptide(L)'
;MSSGDPHGNAPEGVSVALAAVVGIACFGAFGLLGLGMLSYFSDTDILAVEGLTLWPGIIGMLVAIAVFAGMLIAVLRRRSSRLASILAVGLVTVVAHVAAVWVSAVIGGAGLAHASVAGSQLIVRGSSLVLFAVAALAAGIAVVLRRARGGTPKWPWERDDEL
;
A
#
# COMPACT_ATOMS: atom_id res chain seq x y z
N MET A 1 24.42 -24.50 33.17
CA MET A 1 23.30 -24.85 32.27
C MET A 1 22.19 -23.86 32.55
N SER A 2 21.77 -23.14 31.51
CA SER A 2 20.87 -21.98 31.56
C SER A 2 19.53 -22.33 32.18
N SER A 3 19.13 -21.60 33.22
CA SER A 3 17.76 -21.55 33.74
C SER A 3 16.87 -20.95 32.67
N GLY A 4 15.94 -21.74 32.12
CA GLY A 4 14.92 -21.22 31.22
C GLY A 4 14.03 -20.22 31.98
N ASP A 5 13.98 -18.99 31.49
CA ASP A 5 13.08 -17.97 32.01
C ASP A 5 11.62 -18.48 31.89
N PRO A 6 10.87 -18.61 32.99
CA PRO A 6 9.47 -19.06 32.96
C PRO A 6 8.53 -18.03 32.34
N HIS A 7 8.96 -16.77 32.23
CA HIS A 7 8.26 -15.76 31.47
C HIS A 7 8.68 -15.88 30.01
N GLY A 8 7.84 -16.54 29.20
CA GLY A 8 8.09 -16.72 27.77
C GLY A 8 8.54 -15.42 27.09
N ASN A 9 9.37 -15.56 26.05
CA ASN A 9 10.00 -14.47 25.30
C ASN A 9 9.07 -13.26 25.14
N ALA A 10 9.61 -12.05 25.34
CA ALA A 10 8.86 -10.81 25.14
C ALA A 10 8.07 -10.86 23.82
N PRO A 11 6.78 -10.47 23.81
CA PRO A 11 5.92 -10.65 22.66
C PRO A 11 6.55 -10.03 21.42
N GLU A 12 6.97 -10.90 20.50
CA GLU A 12 7.49 -10.49 19.21
C GLU A 12 6.33 -9.84 18.45
N GLY A 13 6.56 -8.65 17.88
CA GLY A 13 5.56 -7.98 17.04
C GLY A 13 5.12 -8.86 15.88
N VAL A 14 4.03 -8.48 15.20
CA VAL A 14 3.45 -9.25 14.10
C VAL A 14 4.53 -9.65 13.06
N SER A 15 4.49 -10.92 12.64
CA SER A 15 5.45 -11.47 11.67
C SER A 15 5.48 -10.66 10.38
N VAL A 16 6.65 -10.64 9.72
CA VAL A 16 6.85 -9.90 8.45
C VAL A 16 5.81 -10.29 7.40
N ALA A 17 5.52 -11.60 7.30
CA ALA A 17 4.57 -12.15 6.35
C ALA A 17 3.14 -11.66 6.64
N LEU A 18 2.69 -11.74 7.89
CA LEU A 18 1.33 -11.31 8.26
C LEU A 18 1.14 -9.81 8.06
N ALA A 19 2.13 -9.00 8.46
CA ALA A 19 2.09 -7.54 8.25
C ALA A 19 2.06 -7.19 6.75
N ALA A 20 2.79 -7.92 5.90
CA ALA A 20 2.76 -7.72 4.46
C ALA A 20 1.41 -8.09 3.84
N VAL A 21 0.83 -9.24 4.23
CA VAL A 21 -0.49 -9.68 3.75
C VAL A 21 -1.57 -8.66 4.11
N VAL A 22 -1.60 -8.19 5.36
CA VAL A 22 -2.56 -7.16 5.79
C VAL A 22 -2.35 -5.87 5.01
N GLY A 23 -1.10 -5.41 4.84
CA GLY A 23 -0.82 -4.21 4.05
C GLY A 23 -1.28 -4.32 2.60
N ILE A 24 -1.02 -5.45 1.94
CA ILE A 24 -1.43 -5.69 0.55
C ILE A 24 -2.96 -5.75 0.44
N ALA A 25 -3.63 -6.44 1.36
CA ALA A 25 -5.08 -6.52 1.41
C ALA A 25 -5.71 -5.13 1.63
N CYS A 26 -5.18 -4.34 2.56
CA CYS A 26 -5.60 -2.95 2.79
C CYS A 26 -5.40 -2.09 1.54
N PHE A 27 -4.26 -2.22 0.85
CA PHE A 27 -4.00 -1.47 -0.37
C PHE A 27 -5.02 -1.80 -1.47
N GLY A 28 -5.32 -3.08 -1.69
CA GLY A 28 -6.34 -3.50 -2.65
C GLY A 28 -7.73 -2.99 -2.27
N ALA A 29 -8.16 -3.22 -1.03
CA ALA A 29 -9.49 -2.83 -0.55
C ALA A 29 -9.70 -1.32 -0.57
N PHE A 30 -8.78 -0.55 0.00
CA PHE A 30 -8.84 0.91 -0.01
C PHE A 30 -8.62 1.50 -1.40
N GLY A 31 -7.88 0.81 -2.28
CA GLY A 31 -7.69 1.22 -3.66
C GLY A 31 -9.01 1.15 -4.42
N LEU A 32 -9.70 0.01 -4.34
CA LEU A 32 -11.03 -0.17 -4.93
C LEU A 32 -12.05 0.80 -4.34
N LEU A 33 -12.09 0.94 -3.02
CA LEU A 33 -13.00 1.87 -2.35
C LEU A 33 -12.71 3.33 -2.73
N GLY A 34 -11.45 3.75 -2.69
CA GLY A 34 -11.04 5.13 -2.97
C GLY A 34 -11.29 5.51 -4.43
N LEU A 35 -10.95 4.63 -5.37
CA LEU A 35 -11.26 4.82 -6.79
C LEU A 35 -12.78 4.82 -7.02
N GLY A 36 -13.53 3.92 -6.37
CA GLY A 36 -14.99 3.88 -6.45
C GLY A 36 -15.66 5.14 -5.91
N MET A 37 -15.21 5.65 -4.75
CA MET A 37 -15.68 6.92 -4.19
C MET A 37 -15.34 8.10 -5.08
N LEU A 38 -14.11 8.15 -5.63
CA LEU A 38 -13.72 9.19 -6.57
C LEU A 38 -14.60 9.16 -7.83
N SER A 39 -14.89 7.97 -8.36
CA SER A 39 -15.78 7.78 -9.50
C SER A 39 -17.20 8.26 -9.20
N TYR A 40 -17.72 7.93 -8.01
CA TYR A 40 -19.06 8.34 -7.57
C TYR A 40 -19.18 9.86 -7.42
N PHE A 41 -18.19 10.52 -6.79
CA PHE A 41 -18.24 11.97 -6.57
C PHE A 41 -17.92 12.79 -7.82
N SER A 42 -17.07 12.26 -8.70
CA SER A 42 -16.69 12.98 -9.93
C SER A 42 -17.71 12.79 -11.04
N ASP A 43 -18.69 11.89 -10.88
CA ASP A 43 -19.67 11.49 -11.90
C ASP A 43 -18.99 11.16 -13.24
N THR A 44 -17.73 10.73 -13.17
CA THR A 44 -16.87 10.46 -14.31
C THR A 44 -16.42 9.03 -14.21
N ASP A 45 -16.67 8.26 -15.27
CA ASP A 45 -16.18 6.90 -15.35
C ASP A 45 -14.65 6.95 -15.52
N ILE A 46 -13.91 6.52 -14.49
CA ILE A 46 -12.44 6.49 -14.49
C ILE A 46 -11.92 5.55 -15.60
N LEU A 47 -12.76 4.64 -16.07
CA LEU A 47 -12.48 3.71 -17.17
C LEU A 47 -12.82 4.27 -18.57
N ALA A 48 -13.52 5.40 -18.66
CA ALA A 48 -13.86 6.03 -19.94
C ALA A 48 -12.86 7.16 -20.27
N VAL A 49 -11.64 6.78 -20.61
CA VAL A 49 -10.77 7.68 -21.39
C VAL A 49 -11.04 7.37 -22.86
N GLU A 50 -11.56 8.36 -23.59
CA GLU A 50 -11.85 8.26 -25.02
C GLU A 50 -10.60 7.78 -25.77
N GLY A 51 -10.67 6.57 -26.34
CA GLY A 51 -9.59 5.96 -27.11
C GLY A 51 -8.65 4.99 -26.35
N LEU A 52 -8.82 4.77 -25.05
CA LEU A 52 -8.08 3.73 -24.31
C LEU A 52 -8.94 2.48 -24.08
N THR A 53 -8.38 1.31 -24.38
CA THR A 53 -8.97 0.03 -23.99
C THR A 53 -8.84 -0.18 -22.48
N LEU A 54 -9.56 -1.16 -21.91
CA LEU A 54 -9.50 -1.50 -20.48
C LEU A 54 -8.09 -1.95 -20.02
N TRP A 55 -7.27 -2.44 -20.95
CA TRP A 55 -6.01 -3.15 -20.67
C TRP A 55 -4.93 -2.33 -19.96
N PRO A 56 -4.63 -1.08 -20.34
CA PRO A 56 -3.60 -0.29 -19.68
C PRO A 56 -3.89 -0.05 -18.19
N GLY A 57 -5.15 0.14 -17.82
CA GLY A 57 -5.57 0.31 -16.43
C GLY A 57 -5.33 -0.95 -15.60
N ILE A 58 -5.69 -2.13 -16.13
CA ILE A 58 -5.45 -3.41 -15.47
C ILE A 58 -3.95 -3.65 -15.27
N ILE A 59 -3.15 -3.47 -16.33
CA ILE A 59 -1.70 -3.66 -16.28
C ILE A 59 -1.07 -2.69 -15.26
N GLY A 60 -1.49 -1.42 -15.30
CA GLY A 60 -1.04 -0.41 -14.34
C GLY A 60 -1.34 -0.79 -12.89
N MET A 61 -2.53 -1.32 -12.61
CA MET A 61 -2.92 -1.73 -11.27
C MET A 61 -2.12 -2.96 -10.79
N LEU A 62 -1.93 -3.96 -11.66
CA LEU A 62 -1.13 -5.15 -11.33
C LEU A 62 0.33 -4.77 -11.01
N VAL A 63 0.92 -3.88 -11.80
CA VAL A 63 2.29 -3.40 -11.55
C VAL A 63 2.34 -2.61 -10.24
N ALA A 64 1.34 -1.75 -9.96
CA ALA A 64 1.27 -1.01 -8.71
C ALA A 64 1.22 -1.94 -7.49
N ILE A 65 0.37 -2.98 -7.52
CA ILE A 65 0.27 -3.99 -6.45
C ILE A 65 1.61 -4.70 -6.24
N ALA A 66 2.26 -5.14 -7.32
CA ALA A 66 3.54 -5.84 -7.25
C ALA A 66 4.64 -4.96 -6.66
N VAL A 67 4.74 -3.70 -7.10
CA VAL A 67 5.72 -2.73 -6.60
C VAL A 67 5.44 -2.37 -5.15
N PHE A 68 4.19 -2.12 -4.79
CA PHE A 68 3.77 -1.88 -3.41
C PHE A 68 4.18 -3.04 -2.50
N ALA A 69 3.84 -4.27 -2.88
CA ALA A 69 4.17 -5.47 -2.13
C ALA A 69 5.69 -5.62 -1.95
N GLY A 70 6.47 -5.49 -3.02
CA GLY A 70 7.93 -5.59 -2.98
C GLY A 70 8.56 -4.53 -2.08
N MET A 71 8.17 -3.27 -2.24
CA MET A 71 8.68 -2.17 -1.42
C MET A 71 8.26 -2.30 0.05
N LEU A 72 7.01 -2.68 0.31
CA LEU A 72 6.52 -2.88 1.67
C LEU A 72 7.30 -3.99 2.36
N ILE A 73 7.50 -5.14 1.71
CA ILE A 73 8.29 -6.25 2.26
C ILE A 73 9.73 -5.79 2.55
N ALA A 74 10.34 -5.01 1.65
CA ALA A 74 11.69 -4.47 1.84
C ALA A 74 11.77 -3.49 3.02
N VAL A 75 10.79 -2.60 3.18
CA VAL A 75 10.70 -1.65 4.31
C VAL A 75 10.48 -2.40 5.62
N LEU A 76 9.56 -3.36 5.62
CA LEU A 76 9.29 -4.19 6.78
C LEU A 76 10.59 -4.88 7.20
N ARG A 77 11.31 -5.57 6.31
CA ARG A 77 12.57 -6.28 6.64
C ARG A 77 13.65 -5.39 7.29
N ARG A 78 13.61 -4.07 7.13
CA ARG A 78 14.56 -3.14 7.74
C ARG A 78 14.19 -2.80 9.19
N ARG A 79 15.19 -2.75 10.08
CA ARG A 79 15.02 -2.49 11.53
C ARG A 79 14.61 -1.05 11.88
N SER A 80 14.78 -0.09 10.95
CA SER A 80 14.47 1.34 11.15
C SER A 80 13.47 1.82 10.10
N SER A 81 12.17 1.61 10.33
CA SER A 81 11.13 2.12 9.43
C SER A 81 10.76 3.57 9.75
N ARG A 82 11.45 4.56 9.20
CA ARG A 82 11.06 5.98 9.41
C ARG A 82 9.75 6.28 8.67
N LEU A 83 9.02 7.31 9.10
CA LEU A 83 7.82 7.80 8.40
C LEU A 83 8.10 8.06 6.91
N ALA A 84 9.32 8.53 6.60
CA ALA A 84 9.80 8.70 5.23
C ALA A 84 9.75 7.42 4.38
N SER A 85 9.94 6.23 4.97
CA SER A 85 9.86 4.96 4.25
C SER A 85 8.43 4.64 3.81
N ILE A 86 7.42 5.01 4.61
CA ILE A 86 6.00 4.84 4.25
C ILE A 86 5.66 5.74 3.06
N LEU A 87 6.08 7.01 3.12
CA LEU A 87 5.87 7.96 2.02
C LEU A 87 6.62 7.53 0.75
N ALA A 88 7.84 7.01 0.87
CA ALA A 88 8.60 6.49 -0.26
C ALA A 88 7.90 5.28 -0.92
N VAL A 89 7.32 4.36 -0.15
CA VAL A 89 6.52 3.24 -0.68
C VAL A 89 5.35 3.77 -1.49
N GLY A 90 4.59 4.73 -0.93
CA GLY A 90 3.46 5.34 -1.64
C GLY A 90 3.88 6.03 -2.93
N LEU A 91 4.95 6.82 -2.88
CA LEU A 91 5.46 7.56 -4.04
C LEU A 91 5.91 6.62 -5.16
N VAL A 92 6.71 5.61 -4.84
CA VAL A 92 7.22 4.64 -5.82
C VAL A 92 6.06 3.82 -6.42
N THR A 93 5.05 3.48 -5.62
CA THR A 93 3.85 2.77 -6.09
C THR A 93 3.10 3.59 -7.13
N VAL A 94 2.88 4.88 -6.88
CA VAL A 94 2.17 5.77 -7.81
C VAL A 94 2.97 6.02 -9.08
N VAL A 95 4.27 6.27 -8.95
CA VAL A 95 5.16 6.43 -10.11
C VAL A 95 5.14 5.17 -10.98
N ALA A 96 5.22 3.99 -10.36
CA ALA A 96 5.15 2.72 -11.08
C ALA A 96 3.78 2.51 -11.76
N HIS A 97 2.68 2.86 -11.09
CA HIS A 97 1.34 2.80 -11.67
C HIS A 97 1.24 3.66 -12.93
N VAL A 98 1.59 4.94 -12.83
CA VAL A 98 1.51 5.90 -13.94
C VAL A 98 2.42 5.46 -15.09
N ALA A 99 3.66 5.05 -14.78
CA ALA A 99 4.60 4.56 -15.79
C ALA A 99 4.08 3.31 -16.49
N ALA A 100 3.49 2.36 -15.76
CA ALA A 100 2.95 1.13 -16.33
C ALA A 100 1.72 1.39 -17.22
N VAL A 101 0.82 2.29 -16.81
CA VAL A 101 -0.31 2.71 -17.67
C VAL A 101 0.21 3.38 -18.93
N TRP A 102 1.19 4.28 -18.82
CA TRP A 102 1.76 4.99 -19.97
C TRP A 102 2.42 4.01 -20.95
N VAL A 103 3.30 3.13 -20.46
CA VAL A 103 4.00 2.13 -21.29
C VAL A 103 3.00 1.18 -21.95
N SER A 104 2.01 0.68 -21.22
CA SER A 104 1.01 -0.23 -21.78
C SER A 104 0.10 0.44 -22.80
N ALA A 105 -0.25 1.72 -22.63
CA ALA A 105 -0.99 2.50 -23.63
C ALA A 105 -0.17 2.74 -24.91
N VAL A 106 1.14 3.02 -24.78
CA VAL A 106 2.06 3.16 -25.92
C VAL A 106 2.16 1.84 -26.70
N ILE A 107 2.38 0.73 -26.00
CA ILE A 107 2.47 -0.61 -26.62
C ILE A 107 1.13 -1.01 -27.26
N GLY A 108 0.01 -0.60 -26.65
CA GLY A 108 -1.34 -0.84 -27.17
C GLY A 108 -1.70 -0.04 -28.42
N GLY A 109 -0.80 0.80 -28.94
CA GLY A 109 -0.97 1.50 -30.22
C GLY A 109 -1.68 2.85 -30.15
N ALA A 110 -1.92 3.41 -28.96
CA ALA A 110 -2.58 4.73 -28.80
C ALA A 110 -1.74 5.90 -29.36
N GLY A 111 -0.44 5.69 -29.57
CA GLY A 111 0.51 6.74 -29.94
C GLY A 111 0.93 7.59 -28.73
N LEU A 112 2.16 8.14 -28.79
CA LEU A 112 2.78 8.88 -27.67
C LEU A 112 1.95 10.08 -27.18
N ALA A 113 1.23 10.76 -28.08
CA ALA A 113 0.39 11.91 -27.74
C ALA A 113 -0.83 11.50 -26.89
N HIS A 114 -1.59 10.48 -27.30
CA HIS A 114 -2.76 10.02 -26.54
C HIS A 114 -2.35 9.32 -25.23
N ALA A 115 -1.22 8.59 -25.22
CA ALA A 115 -0.70 7.99 -24.00
C ALA A 115 -0.29 9.05 -22.96
N SER A 116 0.28 10.17 -23.41
CA SER A 116 0.67 11.28 -22.53
C SER A 116 -0.55 12.07 -22.03
N VAL A 117 -1.59 12.23 -22.84
CA VAL A 117 -2.88 12.81 -22.43
C VAL A 117 -3.59 11.90 -21.42
N ALA A 118 -3.61 10.58 -21.65
CA ALA A 118 -4.19 9.63 -20.71
C ALA A 118 -3.42 9.63 -19.37
N GLY A 119 -2.08 9.67 -19.43
CA GLY A 119 -1.24 9.77 -18.24
C GLY A 119 -1.45 11.08 -17.46
N SER A 120 -1.60 12.21 -18.14
CA SER A 120 -1.85 13.50 -17.48
C SER A 120 -3.25 13.58 -16.88
N GLN A 121 -4.25 12.95 -17.50
CA GLN A 121 -5.61 12.86 -16.95
C GLN A 121 -5.65 12.10 -15.62
N LEU A 122 -4.82 11.07 -15.42
CA LEU A 122 -4.72 10.37 -14.13
C LEU A 122 -4.15 11.25 -13.00
N ILE A 123 -3.36 12.25 -13.36
CA ILE A 123 -2.79 13.21 -12.42
C ILE A 123 -3.82 14.31 -12.14
N VAL A 124 -4.45 14.84 -13.18
CA VAL A 124 -5.42 15.94 -13.09
C VAL A 124 -6.74 15.51 -12.43
N ARG A 125 -7.21 14.28 -12.67
CA ARG A 125 -8.44 13.74 -12.07
C ARG A 125 -8.28 13.25 -10.62
N GLY A 126 -7.09 13.37 -10.03
CA GLY A 126 -6.87 13.03 -8.62
C GLY A 126 -6.75 11.54 -8.30
N SER A 127 -6.87 10.63 -9.27
CA SER A 127 -6.72 9.19 -9.04
C SER A 127 -5.33 8.81 -8.56
N SER A 128 -4.30 9.51 -9.03
CA SER A 128 -2.92 9.34 -8.54
C SER A 128 -2.75 9.76 -7.08
N LEU A 129 -3.46 10.81 -6.64
CA LEU A 129 -3.45 11.27 -5.25
C LEU A 129 -4.17 10.28 -4.33
N VAL A 130 -5.31 9.75 -4.78
CA VAL A 130 -6.04 8.70 -4.05
C VAL A 130 -5.16 7.47 -3.88
N LEU A 131 -4.52 6.98 -4.96
CA LEU A 131 -3.62 5.84 -4.89
C LEU A 131 -2.42 6.10 -3.97
N PHE A 132 -1.87 7.32 -3.98
CA PHE A 132 -0.79 7.70 -3.05
C PHE A 132 -1.25 7.60 -1.59
N ALA A 133 -2.39 8.23 -1.27
CA ALA A 133 -2.93 8.26 0.08
C ALA A 133 -3.26 6.85 0.58
N VAL A 134 -3.88 6.03 -0.27
CA VAL A 134 -4.20 4.63 0.01
C VAL A 134 -2.94 3.81 0.25
N ALA A 135 -1.92 3.94 -0.59
CA ALA A 135 -0.65 3.24 -0.42
C ALA A 135 0.05 3.64 0.88
N ALA A 136 0.10 4.94 1.19
CA ALA A 136 0.69 5.45 2.43
C ALA A 136 -0.07 4.94 3.66
N LEU A 137 -1.41 4.94 3.63
CA LEU A 137 -2.24 4.44 4.72
C LEU A 137 -2.03 2.93 4.93
N ALA A 138 -2.09 2.14 3.86
CA ALA A 138 -1.89 0.70 3.92
C ALA A 138 -0.49 0.31 4.42
N ALA A 139 0.55 0.97 3.93
CA ALA A 139 1.92 0.78 4.42
C ALA A 139 2.06 1.23 5.89
N GLY A 140 1.40 2.32 6.29
CA GLY A 140 1.34 2.79 7.68
C GLY A 140 0.73 1.75 8.61
N ILE A 141 -0.43 1.18 8.26
CA ILE A 141 -1.08 0.11 9.02
C ILE A 141 -0.15 -1.08 9.21
N ALA A 142 0.46 -1.58 8.12
CA ALA A 142 1.39 -2.71 8.19
C ALA A 142 2.62 -2.42 9.07
N VAL A 143 3.18 -1.21 9.00
CA VAL A 143 4.32 -0.80 9.83
C VAL A 143 3.92 -0.66 11.29
N VAL A 144 2.74 -0.11 11.60
CA VAL A 144 2.21 0.00 12.96
C VAL A 144 1.98 -1.39 13.54
N LEU A 145 1.35 -2.31 12.80
CA LEU A 145 1.15 -3.70 13.24
C LEU A 145 2.46 -4.41 13.58
N ARG A 146 3.49 -4.20 12.75
CA ARG A 146 4.83 -4.76 13.02
C ARG A 146 5.49 -4.13 14.25
N ARG A 147 5.18 -2.87 14.55
CA ARG A 147 5.72 -2.14 15.71
C ARG A 147 4.91 -2.33 16.97
N ALA A 148 3.65 -2.71 16.87
CA ALA A 148 2.76 -2.97 17.97
C ALA A 148 3.32 -4.16 18.76
N ARG A 149 4.14 -3.84 19.76
CA ARG A 149 4.49 -4.75 20.82
C ARG A 149 3.33 -4.69 21.79
N GLY A 150 2.28 -5.46 21.50
CA GLY A 150 1.27 -5.74 22.50
C GLY A 150 2.02 -6.42 23.63
N GLY A 151 2.22 -5.73 24.75
CA GLY A 151 2.66 -6.39 25.97
C GLY A 151 1.71 -7.56 26.25
N THR A 152 2.21 -8.63 26.87
CA THR A 152 1.37 -9.72 27.33
C THR A 152 0.19 -9.09 28.07
N PRO A 153 -1.08 -9.32 27.66
CA PRO A 153 -2.22 -8.70 28.30
C PRO A 153 -2.19 -9.06 29.78
N LYS A 154 -1.80 -8.10 30.63
CA LYS A 154 -1.77 -8.31 32.07
C LYS A 154 -3.12 -7.93 32.63
N TRP A 155 -3.74 -8.84 33.35
CA TRP A 155 -5.01 -8.57 33.96
C TRP A 155 -4.86 -7.74 35.23
N PRO A 156 -5.88 -6.95 35.63
CA PRO A 156 -5.78 -6.05 36.78
C PRO A 156 -5.35 -6.72 38.08
N TRP A 157 -5.68 -8.01 38.26
CA TRP A 157 -5.35 -8.87 39.40
C TRP A 157 -3.98 -9.55 39.32
N GLU A 158 -3.24 -9.39 38.21
CA GLU A 158 -1.85 -9.88 38.06
C GLU A 158 -0.82 -8.82 38.50
N ARG A 159 -1.27 -7.75 39.16
CA ARG A 159 -0.43 -6.60 39.60
C ARG A 159 -0.23 -6.55 41.12
N ASP A 160 -0.53 -7.64 41.82
CA ASP A 160 -0.67 -7.62 43.27
C ASP A 160 0.67 -7.68 44.04
N ASP A 161 1.81 -7.79 43.33
CA ASP A 161 3.12 -8.05 43.96
C ASP A 161 4.11 -6.86 43.92
N GLU A 162 3.70 -5.67 43.45
CA GLU A 162 4.54 -4.45 43.42
C GLU A 162 4.01 -3.39 44.40
N LEU A 163 4.14 -3.66 45.71
CA LEU A 163 4.04 -2.67 46.80
C LEU A 163 5.35 -2.62 47.60
#